data_AF-A0A6P0MBC1-F1
#
_entry.id   AF-A0A6P0MBC1-F1
#
_cell.length_a   1.000
_cell.length_b   1.000
_cell.length_c   1.000
_cell.angle_alpha   90.00
_cell.angle_beta   90.00
_cell.angle_gamma   90.00
#
_symmetry.space_group_name_H-M   'P 1'
#
loop_
_entity.id
_entity.type
_entity.pdbx_description
1 polymer ?
#
loop_
_entity_poly.entity_id
_entity_poly.type
_entity_poly.pdbx_seq_one_letter_code
_entity_poly.pdbx_strand_id
1 'polypeptide(L)' 'MVAYYQGLKAKKGRREALSQIQRDWLEGKKGKKYQHPYYWASFIFSGDSTPMEF' A
#
# COMPACT_ATOMS: atom_id res chain seq x y z
N MET A 1 7.19 3.86 0.27
CA MET A 1 6.50 4.29 -0.97
C MET A 1 6.92 3.50 -2.22
N VAL A 2 8.14 2.98 -2.36
CA VAL A 2 8.55 2.23 -3.57
C VAL A 2 7.65 1.01 -3.88
N ALA A 3 7.24 0.25 -2.86
CA ALA A 3 6.38 -0.92 -3.02
C ALA A 3 4.98 -0.59 -3.57
N TYR A 4 4.47 0.61 -3.29
CA TYR A 4 3.17 1.07 -3.79
C TYR A 4 3.21 1.29 -5.32
N TYR A 5 4.25 1.95 -5.81
CA TYR A 5 4.47 2.14 -7.25
C TYR A 5 4.77 0.83 -7.99
N GLN A 6 5.40 -0.15 -7.33
CA GLN A 6 5.58 -1.49 -7.90
C GLN A 6 4.25 -2.24 -8.03
N GLY A 7 3.33 -2.10 -7.06
CA GLY A 7 1.98 -2.68 -7.14
C GLY A 7 1.12 -2.06 -8.26
N LEU A 8 1.26 -0.74 -8.46
CA LEU A 8 0.64 0.00 -9.55
C LEU A 8 1.10 -0.49 -10.94
N LYS A 9 2.42 -0.70 -11.12
CA LYS A 9 2.98 -1.27 -12.36
C LYS A 9 2.47 -2.69 -12.65
N ALA A 10 2.05 -3.43 -11.62
CA ALA A 10 1.55 -4.80 -11.74
C ALA A 10 0.04 -4.89 -12.04
N LYS A 11 -0.61 -3.80 -12.50
CA LYS A 11 -2.06 -3.72 -12.78
C LYS A 11 -2.96 -4.09 -11.59
N LYS A 12 -2.46 -4.04 -10.35
CA LYS A 12 -3.31 -4.25 -9.17
C LYS A 12 -4.14 -2.99 -8.90
N GLY A 13 -5.42 -3.19 -8.55
CA GLY A 13 -6.30 -2.09 -8.14
C GLY A 13 -5.64 -1.28 -7.04
N ARG A 14 -5.64 0.06 -7.17
CA ARG A 14 -4.88 0.96 -6.29
C ARG A 14 -5.25 0.79 -4.82
N ARG A 15 -6.52 0.48 -4.56
CA ARG A 15 -7.07 0.20 -3.23
C ARG A 15 -6.56 -1.12 -2.67
N GLU A 16 -6.58 -2.18 -3.47
CA GLU A 16 -6.10 -3.51 -3.06
C GLU A 16 -4.60 -3.51 -2.78
N ALA A 17 -3.80 -2.86 -3.63
CA ALA A 17 -2.37 -2.72 -3.43
C ALA A 17 -2.05 -1.99 -2.11
N LEU A 18 -2.79 -0.91 -1.80
CA LEU A 18 -2.60 -0.18 -0.55
C LEU A 18 -3.00 -1.00 0.68
N SER A 19 -4.17 -1.66 0.63
CA SER A 19 -4.64 -2.52 1.73
C SER A 19 -3.69 -3.69 2.01
N GLN A 20 -3.10 -4.28 0.96
CA GLN A 20 -2.10 -5.34 1.12
C GLN A 20 -0.83 -4.82 1.81
N ILE A 21 -0.34 -3.64 1.43
CA ILE A 21 0.84 -3.03 2.03
C ILE A 21 0.60 -2.67 3.50
N GLN A 22 -0.58 -2.15 3.84
CA GLN A 22 -0.97 -1.88 5.23
C GLN A 22 -1.00 -3.16 6.07
N ARG A 23 -1.56 -4.27 5.54
CA ARG A 23 -1.50 -5.58 6.19
C ARG A 23 -0.08 -6.08 6.39
N ASP A 24 0.77 -6.01 5.36
CA ASP A 24 2.17 -6.44 5.47
C ASP A 24 2.96 -5.63 6.52
N TRP A 25 2.63 -4.34 6.69
CA TRP A 25 3.20 -3.50 7.74
C TRP A 25 2.66 -3.87 9.13
N LEU A 26 1.36 -4.13 9.26
CA LEU A 26 0.73 -4.59 10.50
C LEU A 26 1.27 -5.96 10.95
N GLU A 27 1.45 -6.88 10.02
CA GLU A 27 2.01 -8.22 10.28
C GLU A 27 3.52 -8.18 10.55
N GLY A 28 4.17 -7.01 10.43
CA GLY A 28 5.60 -6.87 10.66
C GLY A 28 6.48 -7.52 9.58
N LYS A 29 5.92 -7.91 8.43
CA LYS A 29 6.65 -8.56 7.31
C LYS A 29 7.72 -7.66 6.69
N LYS A 30 7.61 -6.33 6.86
CA LYS A 30 8.63 -5.36 6.47
C LYS A 30 9.51 -4.88 7.63
N GLY A 31 9.33 -5.44 8.83
CA GLY A 31 10.05 -5.11 10.06
C GLY A 31 9.12 -4.58 11.16
N LYS A 32 9.35 -4.99 12.41
CA LYS A 32 8.52 -4.63 13.58
C LYS A 32 8.34 -3.12 13.78
N LYS A 33 9.32 -2.31 13.38
CA LYS A 33 9.24 -0.85 13.47
C LYS A 33 8.08 -0.24 12.66
N TYR A 34 7.66 -0.89 11.58
CA TYR A 34 6.59 -0.39 10.70
C TYR A 34 5.18 -0.82 11.14
N GLN A 35 5.04 -1.58 12.24
CA GLN A 35 3.72 -1.92 12.79
C GLN A 35 3.01 -0.70 13.34
N HIS A 36 3.76 0.32 13.78
CA HIS A 36 3.15 1.51 14.34
C HIS A 36 2.43 2.34 13.25
N PRO A 37 1.18 2.76 13.48
CA PRO A 37 0.38 3.48 12.48
C PRO A 37 0.99 4.79 12.00
N TYR A 38 1.92 5.39 12.77
CA TYR A 38 2.70 6.58 12.36
C TYR A 38 3.30 6.47 10.95
N TYR A 39 3.73 5.27 10.53
CA TYR A 39 4.44 5.09 9.26
C TYR A 39 3.52 4.95 8.04
N TRP A 40 2.24 4.67 8.25
CA TRP A 40 1.35 4.26 7.15
C TRP A 40 -0.09 4.78 7.23
N ALA A 41 -0.56 5.27 8.38
CA ALA A 41 -1.92 5.76 8.54
C ALA A 41 -2.18 7.07 7.76
N SER A 42 -1.14 7.84 7.44
CA SER A 42 -1.21 9.01 6.57
C SER A 42 -1.51 8.66 5.11
N PHE A 43 -1.33 7.40 4.72
CA PHE A 43 -1.61 6.92 3.37
C PHE A 43 -3.07 6.50 3.27
N ILE A 44 -3.92 7.49 3.05
CA ILE A 44 -5.34 7.27 2.79
C ILE A 44 -5.52 7.27 1.28
N PHE A 45 -6.14 6.21 0.77
CA PHE A 45 -6.53 6.16 -0.62
C PHE A 45 -7.67 7.17 -0.85
N SER A 46 -7.45 8.14 -1.75
CA SER A 46 -8.46 9.11 -2.16
C SER A 46 -8.47 9.18 -3.68
N GLY A 47 -9.63 8.96 -4.29
CA GLY A 47 -9.83 9.02 -5.74
C GLY A 47 -10.16 7.69 -6.41
N ASP A 48 -9.82 7.58 -7.70
CA ASP A 48 -10.23 6.48 -8.57
C ASP A 48 -9.47 5.17 -8.30
N SER A 49 -10.24 4.13 -7.94
CA SER A 49 -9.74 2.83 -7.46
C SER A 49 -9.30 1.87 -8.56
N THR A 50 -9.47 2.25 -9.84
CA THR A 50 -9.12 1.39 -10.97
C THR A 50 -7.61 1.27 -11.12
N PRO A 51 -7.12 0.12 -11.63
CA PRO A 51 -5.70 -0.04 -11.94
C PRO A 51 -5.24 1.04 -12.94
N MET A 52 -3.96 1.39 -12.86
CA MET A 52 -3.37 2.37 -13.77
C MET A 52 -3.23 1.71 -15.15
N GLU A 53 -4.14 2.07 -16.07
CA GLU A 53 -4.02 1.74 -17.50
C GLU A 53 -2.85 2.58 -18.07
N PHE A 54 -1.91 1.92 -18.75
CA PHE A 54 -0.79 2.55 -19.48
C PHE A 54 -1.08 2.58 -20.96
#